data_AF-A0A6J6BG76-F1
#
_entry.id   AF-A0A6J6BG76-F1
#
_cell.length_a   1.000
_cell.length_b   1.000
_cell.length_c   1.000
_cell.angle_alpha   90.00
_cell.angle_beta   90.00
_cell.angle_gamma   90.00
#
_symmetry.space_group_name_H-M   'P 1'
#
loop_
_entity.id
_entity.type
_entity.pdbx_description
1 polymer ?
#
loop_
_entity_poly.entity_id
_entity_poly.type
_entity_poly.pdbx_seq_one_letter_code
_entity_poly.pdbx_strand_id
1 'polypeptide(L)'
;MSFIEIQCGEVLSSVVFIIEGELQEIPQAQAINSHLTICAACAAEVEHERVMHQMLQDVLKRSCDEKAPEDLHDSIHRQLRAQMAGQPTTEVVTQFSMTEISIEIDEFGNVEHREIQIEQTHIQHFIDDED
;
A
#
# COMPACT_ATOMS: atom_id res chain seq x y z
N MET A 1 -17.74 36.33 12.39
CA MET A 1 -16.44 35.78 11.96
C MET A 1 -16.20 36.28 10.56
N SER A 2 -15.26 37.20 10.38
CA SER A 2 -14.89 37.74 9.07
C SER A 2 -14.02 36.71 8.35
N PHE A 3 -14.54 36.14 7.26
CA PHE A 3 -13.75 35.34 6.33
C PHE A 3 -12.73 36.27 5.66
N ILE A 4 -11.45 36.11 5.97
CA ILE A 4 -10.39 36.74 5.19
C ILE A 4 -10.30 35.92 3.91
N GLU A 5 -10.82 36.46 2.82
CA GLU A 5 -10.75 35.85 1.50
C GLU A 5 -9.34 36.05 0.93
N ILE A 6 -8.50 35.01 1.07
CA ILE A 6 -7.13 35.00 0.58
C ILE A 6 -7.12 35.12 -0.94
N GLN A 7 -6.26 35.99 -1.46
CA GLN A 7 -6.18 36.25 -2.89
C GLN A 7 -5.31 35.22 -3.61
N CYS A 8 -5.57 35.01 -4.91
CA CYS A 8 -4.79 34.07 -5.73
C CYS A 8 -3.27 34.36 -5.65
N GLY A 9 -2.89 35.65 -5.61
CA GLY A 9 -1.48 36.06 -5.50
C GLY A 9 -0.80 35.59 -4.22
N GLU A 10 -1.52 35.57 -3.09
CA GLU A 10 -0.98 35.11 -1.80
C GLU A 10 -0.81 33.58 -1.80
N VAL A 11 -1.75 32.86 -2.43
CA VAL A 11 -1.66 31.40 -2.63
C VAL A 11 -0.47 31.04 -3.51
N LEU A 12 -0.31 31.72 -4.66
CA LEU A 12 0.80 31.47 -5.58
C LEU A 12 2.16 31.88 -4.99
N SER A 13 2.20 32.92 -4.15
CA SER A 13 3.44 33.27 -3.42
C SER A 13 3.88 32.20 -2.42
N SER A 14 2.95 31.36 -1.98
CA SER A 14 3.19 30.26 -1.04
C SER A 14 3.47 28.92 -1.75
N VAL A 15 3.63 28.91 -3.08
CA VAL A 15 3.75 27.67 -3.88
C VAL A 15 4.90 26.77 -3.45
N VAL A 16 6.02 27.34 -3.02
CA VAL A 16 7.19 26.58 -2.54
C VAL A 16 6.83 25.74 -1.31
N PHE A 17 6.20 26.35 -0.30
CA PHE A 17 5.72 25.64 0.90
C PHE A 17 4.66 24.57 0.57
N ILE A 18 3.85 24.79 -0.46
CA ILE A 18 2.85 23.81 -0.93
C ILE A 18 3.52 22.59 -1.57
N ILE A 19 4.61 22.80 -2.33
CA ILE A 19 5.35 21.72 -3.01
C ILE A 19 6.22 20.94 -2.04
N GLU A 20 6.87 21.63 -1.10
CA GLU A 20 7.75 21.01 -0.08
C GLU A 20 6.98 20.31 1.05
N GLY A 21 5.65 20.44 1.08
CA GLY A 21 4.79 19.83 2.10
C GLY A 21 4.82 20.57 3.44
N GLU A 22 5.44 21.73 3.51
CA GLU A 22 5.61 22.56 4.72
C GLU A 22 4.48 23.57 4.92
N LEU A 23 3.36 23.41 4.22
CA LEU A 23 2.23 24.34 4.28
C LEU A 23 1.69 24.53 5.70
N GLN A 24 1.88 23.57 6.61
CA GLN A 24 1.42 23.63 7.99
C GLN A 24 2.23 24.62 8.85
N GLU A 25 3.46 24.96 8.43
CA GLU A 25 4.33 25.90 9.14
C GLU A 25 3.91 27.36 8.94
N ILE A 26 3.05 27.64 7.95
CA ILE A 26 2.56 28.99 7.70
C ILE A 26 1.20 29.24 8.39
N PRO A 27 0.99 30.42 9.01
CA PRO A 27 -0.25 30.73 9.74
C PRO A 27 -1.54 30.64 8.90
N GLN A 28 -1.43 30.74 7.58
CA GLN A 28 -2.55 30.82 6.66
C GLN A 28 -2.86 29.50 5.95
N ALA A 29 -2.24 28.39 6.37
CA ALA A 29 -2.36 27.06 5.77
C ALA A 29 -3.80 26.66 5.44
N GLN A 30 -4.72 26.91 6.37
CA GLN A 30 -6.11 26.50 6.25
C GLN A 30 -6.86 27.33 5.21
N ALA A 31 -6.59 28.64 5.13
CA ALA A 31 -7.16 29.51 4.12
C ALA A 31 -6.65 29.14 2.72
N ILE A 32 -5.36 28.85 2.58
CA ILE A 32 -4.76 28.42 1.30
C ILE A 32 -5.37 27.10 0.83
N ASN A 33 -5.49 26.09 1.70
CA ASN A 33 -6.14 24.84 1.36
C ASN A 33 -7.60 25.03 0.92
N SER A 34 -8.36 25.87 1.65
CA SER A 34 -9.73 26.19 1.23
C SER A 34 -9.76 26.86 -0.15
N HIS A 35 -8.84 27.78 -0.44
CA HIS A 35 -8.77 28.44 -1.74
C HIS A 35 -8.44 27.46 -2.87
N LEU A 36 -7.48 26.55 -2.68
CA LEU A 36 -7.11 25.54 -3.69
C LEU A 36 -8.26 24.59 -4.03
N THR A 37 -9.18 24.34 -3.10
CA THR A 37 -10.38 23.55 -3.38
C THR A 37 -11.46 24.29 -4.18
N ILE A 38 -11.45 25.62 -4.16
CA ILE A 38 -12.45 26.47 -4.81
C ILE A 38 -11.93 27.02 -6.14
N CYS A 39 -10.65 27.39 -6.22
CA CYS A 39 -10.02 28.03 -7.37
C CYS A 39 -9.24 27.02 -8.21
N ALA A 40 -9.85 26.57 -9.30
CA ALA A 40 -9.22 25.63 -10.24
C ALA A 40 -7.95 26.19 -10.91
N ALA A 41 -7.85 27.51 -11.11
CA ALA A 41 -6.67 28.13 -11.70
C ALA A 41 -5.45 27.99 -10.78
N CYS A 42 -5.58 28.30 -9.49
CA CYS A 42 -4.49 28.11 -8.53
C CYS A 42 -4.11 26.63 -8.37
N ALA A 43 -5.08 25.71 -8.39
CA ALA A 43 -4.79 24.28 -8.35
C ALA A 43 -3.99 23.82 -9.58
N ALA A 44 -4.33 24.31 -10.78
CA ALA A 44 -3.62 23.98 -12.01
C ALA A 44 -2.17 24.53 -12.01
N GLU A 45 -1.96 25.75 -11.52
CA GLU A 45 -0.62 26.33 -11.40
C GLU A 45 0.26 25.57 -10.39
N VAL A 46 -0.29 25.19 -9.24
CA VAL A 46 0.43 24.36 -8.26
C VAL A 46 0.82 23.00 -8.84
N GLU A 47 -0.07 22.37 -9.60
CA GLU A 47 0.21 21.10 -10.25
C GLU A 47 1.29 21.24 -11.33
N HIS A 48 1.21 22.31 -12.14
CA HIS A 48 2.25 22.64 -13.12
C HIS A 48 3.64 22.77 -12.45
N GLU A 49 3.72 23.53 -11.36
CA GLU A 49 4.96 23.70 -10.61
C GLU A 49 5.45 22.38 -9.96
N ARG A 50 4.55 21.50 -9.51
CA ARG A 50 4.92 20.15 -9.03
C ARG A 50 5.56 19.31 -10.13
N VAL A 51 4.98 19.32 -11.33
CA VAL A 51 5.53 18.59 -12.49
C VAL A 51 6.91 19.16 -12.86
N MET A 52 7.05 20.49 -12.89
CA MET A 52 8.33 21.16 -13.15
C MET A 52 9.39 20.80 -12.10
N HIS A 53 9.02 20.81 -10.81
CA HIS A 53 9.90 20.42 -9.72
C HIS A 53 10.34 18.95 -9.82
N GLN A 54 9.42 18.04 -10.13
CA GLN A 54 9.74 16.62 -10.33
C GLN A 54 10.71 16.42 -11.49
N MET A 55 10.48 17.10 -12.62
CA MET A 55 11.36 17.03 -13.77
C MET A 55 12.79 17.50 -13.43
N LEU A 56 12.92 18.61 -12.69
CA LEU A 56 14.23 19.09 -12.22
C LEU A 56 14.90 18.07 -11.30
N GLN A 57 14.15 17.51 -10.34
CA GLN A 57 14.67 16.49 -9.43
C GLN A 57 15.18 15.26 -10.17
N ASP A 58 14.46 14.81 -11.20
CA ASP A 58 14.85 13.63 -11.98
C ASP A 58 16.10 13.89 -12.83
N VAL A 59 16.26 15.09 -13.37
CA VAL A 59 17.50 15.49 -14.05
C VAL A 59 18.68 15.46 -13.08
N LEU A 60 18.50 15.98 -11.85
CA LEU A 60 19.54 15.97 -10.82
C LEU A 60 19.88 14.55 -10.36
N LYS A 61 18.89 13.69 -10.12
CA LYS A 61 19.10 12.27 -9.77
C LYS A 61 19.88 11.52 -10.83
N ARG A 62 19.65 11.81 -12.12
CA ARG A 62 20.42 11.20 -13.22
C ARG A 62 21.88 11.67 -13.25
N SER A 63 22.17 12.85 -12.69
CA SER A 63 23.54 13.39 -12.59
C SER A 63 24.26 13.01 -11.29
N CYS A 64 23.51 12.73 -10.21
CA CYS A 64 24.02 12.40 -8.90
C CYS A 64 23.80 10.91 -8.60
N ASP A 65 24.84 10.09 -8.82
CA ASP A 65 24.86 8.66 -8.45
C ASP A 65 25.47 8.46 -7.05
N GLU A 66 25.01 9.26 -6.08
CA GLU A 66 25.47 9.11 -4.70
C GLU A 66 24.80 7.88 -4.09
N LYS A 67 25.61 6.88 -3.72
CA LYS A 67 25.11 5.68 -3.06
C LYS A 67 24.73 5.99 -1.63
N ALA A 68 23.55 5.53 -1.22
CA ALA A 68 23.15 5.58 0.17
C ALA A 68 24.15 4.81 1.06
N PRO A 69 24.40 5.27 2.30
CA PRO A 69 25.32 4.60 3.23
C PRO A 69 24.88 3.16 3.54
N GLU A 70 25.84 2.23 3.65
CA GLU A 70 25.57 0.83 3.97
C GLU A 70 24.81 0.66 5.30
N ASP A 71 25.13 1.49 6.30
CA ASP A 71 24.45 1.49 7.60
C ASP A 71 22.94 1.72 7.48
N LEU A 72 22.50 2.54 6.53
CA LEU A 72 21.09 2.82 6.28
C LEU A 72 20.41 1.60 5.66
N HIS A 73 21.07 0.92 4.73
CA HIS A 73 20.57 -0.31 4.13
C HIS A 73 20.35 -1.39 5.21
N ASP A 74 21.34 -1.59 6.08
CA ASP A 74 21.25 -2.55 7.17
C ASP A 74 20.17 -2.20 8.20
N SER A 75 19.98 -0.90 8.47
CA SER A 75 18.90 -0.42 9.35
C SER A 75 17.52 -0.69 8.75
N ILE A 76 17.32 -0.35 7.47
CA ILE A 76 16.05 -0.57 6.75
C ILE A 76 15.74 -2.07 6.66
N HIS A 77 16.72 -2.91 6.32
CA HIS A 77 16.54 -4.36 6.29
C HIS A 77 16.10 -4.91 7.64
N ARG A 78 16.72 -4.46 8.74
CA ARG A 78 16.32 -4.87 10.10
C ARG A 78 14.91 -4.40 10.44
N GLN A 79 14.56 -3.16 10.09
CA GLN A 79 13.24 -2.60 10.36
C GLN A 79 12.14 -3.33 9.57
N LEU A 80 12.36 -3.61 8.28
CA LEU A 80 11.43 -4.39 7.46
C LEU A 80 11.26 -5.80 8.01
N ARG A 81 12.35 -6.48 8.37
CA ARG A 81 12.26 -7.81 9.01
C ARG A 81 11.51 -7.76 10.34
N ALA A 82 11.71 -6.73 11.15
CA ALA A 82 10.99 -6.58 12.41
C ALA A 82 9.49 -6.33 12.21
N GLN A 83 9.11 -5.55 11.19
CA GLN A 83 7.71 -5.33 10.83
C GLN A 83 7.07 -6.62 10.29
N MET A 84 7.80 -7.38 9.47
CA MET A 84 7.34 -8.66 8.91
C MET A 84 7.31 -9.78 9.96
N ALA A 85 8.17 -9.75 10.98
CA ALA A 85 8.15 -10.72 12.08
C ALA A 85 6.92 -10.57 13.00
N GLY A 86 6.17 -9.46 12.88
CA GLY A 86 4.91 -9.21 13.61
C GLY A 86 3.65 -9.37 12.76
N GLN A 87 3.77 -9.56 11.44
CA GLN A 87 2.66 -9.93 10.57
C GLN A 87 2.76 -11.42 10.24
N PRO A 88 1.66 -12.20 10.29
CA PRO A 88 1.70 -13.53 9.72
C PRO A 88 2.13 -13.36 8.26
N THR A 89 3.26 -13.96 7.90
CA THR A 89 3.59 -14.24 6.49
C THR A 89 2.30 -14.72 5.84
N THR A 90 1.90 -14.14 4.71
CA THR A 90 0.71 -14.58 3.98
C THR A 90 0.95 -16.00 3.48
N GLU A 91 0.73 -16.94 4.38
CA GLU A 91 0.88 -18.36 4.14
C GLU A 91 -0.34 -18.79 3.36
N VAL A 92 -0.16 -19.05 2.06
CA VAL A 92 -1.22 -19.57 1.21
C VAL A 92 -1.31 -21.08 1.50
N VAL A 93 -2.09 -21.43 2.52
CA VAL A 93 -2.35 -22.82 2.88
C VAL A 93 -3.45 -23.38 1.96
N THR A 94 -3.09 -24.33 1.10
CA THR A 94 -4.09 -25.08 0.31
C THR A 94 -4.46 -26.35 1.07
N GLN A 95 -5.71 -26.42 1.54
CA GLN A 95 -6.26 -27.58 2.24
C GLN A 95 -7.14 -28.39 1.28
N PHE A 96 -6.79 -29.65 1.08
CA PHE A 96 -7.65 -30.62 0.38
C PHE A 96 -8.26 -31.58 1.41
N SER A 97 -9.58 -31.63 1.48
CA SER A 97 -10.33 -32.61 2.27
C SER A 97 -11.09 -33.56 1.34
N MET A 98 -10.99 -34.86 1.62
CA MET A 98 -11.72 -35.90 0.89
C MET A 98 -12.47 -36.77 1.90
N THR A 99 -13.77 -36.98 1.64
CA THR A 99 -14.64 -37.87 2.41
C THR A 99 -15.16 -38.94 1.47
N GLU A 100 -14.76 -40.18 1.69
CA GLU A 100 -15.26 -41.35 0.95
C GLU A 100 -16.28 -42.11 1.80
N ILE A 101 -17.43 -42.46 1.20
CA ILE A 101 -18.50 -43.23 1.83
C ILE A 101 -18.79 -44.45 0.95
N SER A 102 -18.45 -45.64 1.46
CA SER A 102 -18.77 -46.91 0.78
C SER A 102 -20.12 -47.45 1.25
N ILE A 103 -21.05 -47.67 0.33
CA ILE A 103 -22.37 -48.27 0.60
C ILE A 103 -22.49 -49.56 -0.22
N GLU A 104 -22.59 -50.69 0.45
CA GLU A 104 -22.83 -51.99 -0.18
C GLU A 104 -24.35 -52.27 -0.23
N ILE A 105 -24.84 -52.64 -1.41
CA ILE A 105 -26.27 -52.88 -1.71
C ILE A 105 -26.42 -54.34 -2.16
N ASP A 106 -27.43 -55.03 -1.64
CA ASP A 106 -27.76 -56.41 -2.01
C ASP A 106 -28.41 -56.52 -3.41
N GLU A 107 -28.60 -57.75 -3.90
CA GLU A 107 -29.21 -58.03 -5.21
C GLU A 107 -30.69 -57.59 -5.33
N PHE A 108 -31.31 -57.22 -4.21
CA PHE A 108 -32.69 -56.76 -4.11
C PHE A 108 -32.82 -55.24 -3.86
N GLY A 109 -31.70 -54.51 -3.80
CA GLY A 109 -31.67 -53.06 -3.61
C GLY A 109 -31.72 -52.59 -2.15
N ASN A 110 -31.57 -53.48 -1.17
CA ASN A 110 -31.51 -53.11 0.26
C ASN A 110 -30.05 -52.96 0.73
N VAL A 111 -29.85 -52.10 1.72
CA VAL A 111 -28.52 -51.80 2.28
C VAL A 111 -28.16 -52.87 3.34
N GLU A 112 -27.11 -53.67 3.11
CA GLU A 112 -26.68 -54.78 3.99
C GLU A 112 -25.67 -54.39 5.10
N HIS A 113 -25.11 -53.17 5.03
CA HIS A 113 -24.32 -52.44 6.04
C HIS A 113 -22.83 -52.81 6.26
N ARG A 114 -21.95 -51.88 5.89
CA ARG A 114 -20.87 -51.34 6.75
C ARG A 114 -20.40 -49.99 6.21
N GLU A 115 -20.79 -48.89 6.86
CA GLU A 115 -20.29 -47.55 6.51
C GLU A 115 -18.87 -47.38 7.07
N ILE A 116 -17.87 -47.36 6.19
CA ILE A 116 -16.50 -46.99 6.56
C ILE A 116 -16.26 -45.58 6.02
N GLN A 117 -16.22 -44.62 6.95
CA GLN A 117 -15.87 -43.25 6.62
C GLN A 117 -14.35 -43.10 6.69
N ILE A 118 -13.76 -42.72 5.55
CA ILE A 118 -12.33 -42.40 5.48
C ILE A 118 -12.21 -40.90 5.30
N GLU A 119 -11.62 -40.24 6.30
CA GLU A 119 -11.32 -38.81 6.28
C GLU A 119 -9.84 -38.60 6.02
N GLN A 120 -9.52 -37.94 4.91
CA GLN A 120 -8.14 -37.55 4.60
C GLN A 120 -8.05 -36.04 4.48
N THR A 121 -7.15 -35.45 5.27
CA THR A 121 -6.80 -34.02 5.20
C THR A 121 -5.34 -33.91 4.77
N HIS A 122 -5.09 -33.18 3.68
CA HIS A 122 -3.74 -32.85 3.23
C HIS A 122 -3.54 -31.33 3.28
N ILE A 123 -2.45 -30.92 3.91
CA ILE A 123 -2.04 -29.52 4.06
C ILE A 123 -0.72 -29.35 3.33
N GLN A 124 -0.69 -28.47 2.32
CA GLN A 124 0.53 -28.08 1.62
C GLN A 124 0.89 -26.65 2.00
N HIS A 125 2.14 -26.48 2.41
CA HIS A 125 2.74 -25.19 2.73
C HIS A 125 3.57 -24.75 1.54
N PHE A 126 3.21 -23.62 0.92
CA PHE A 126 4.05 -22.97 -0.10
C PHE A 126 4.81 -21.83 0.59
N ILE A 127 6.13 -21.95 0.61
CA ILE A 127 7.03 -20.85 0.96
C ILE A 127 7.50 -20.33 -0.39
N ASP A 128 7.14 -19.09 -0.74
CA ASP A 128 7.75 -18.41 -1.88
C ASP A 128 9.20 -18.11 -1.50
N ASP A 129 10.10 -19.07 -1.77
CA ASP A 129 11.53 -18.81 -1.78
C ASP A 129 11.83 -18.05 -3.08
N GLU A 130 11.70 -16.72 -3.03
CA GLU A 130 12.18 -15.82 -4.08
C GLU A 130 13.72 -15.89 -4.15
N ASP A 131 14.25 -16.60 -5.15
CA ASP A 131 15.66 -16.56 -5.59
C ASP A 131 16.06 -15.22 -6.23
#